data_AF-A0A852H243-F1
#
_entry.id   AF-A0A852H243-F1
#
_cell.length_a   1.000
_cell.length_b   1.000
_cell.length_c   1.000
_cell.angle_alpha   90.00
_cell.angle_beta   90.00
_cell.angle_gamma   90.00
#
_symmetry.space_group_name_H-M   'P 1'
#
loop_
_entity.id
_entity.type
_entity.pdbx_description
1 polymer ?
#
loop_
_entity_poly.entity_id
_entity_poly.type
_entity_poly.pdbx_seq_one_letter_code
_entity_poly.pdbx_strand_id
1 'polypeptide(L)'
;TSLLLLKAWLERTPGLDAEGFDFWGQFEVNVSKGLEEEFALVQAKPESEEKDDLLSEFQKQKDVLLSLFDEKRHEHLLSKGERRLSYKALKGALMIYFYREEPRFQVPFQLLTSLMDLDVLMTKWRYNHVCMVHRMIGSKAGTGGSSGYQYLRSTVSDRYKVFVDLFNLSTFLVPRHWIPKMNPTIHKFLYTAEYCDSSYFSSEDSD
;
A
#
# COMPACT_ATOMS: atom_id res chain seq x y z
N THR A 1 -14.72 10.38 -6.05
CA THR A 1 -13.63 10.96 -5.24
C THR A 1 -12.29 10.49 -5.79
N SER A 2 -11.19 11.18 -5.51
CA SER A 2 -9.85 10.78 -5.98
C SER A 2 -9.47 9.36 -5.54
N LEU A 3 -9.93 8.93 -4.35
CA LEU A 3 -9.78 7.56 -3.87
C LEU A 3 -10.44 6.52 -4.79
N LEU A 4 -11.66 6.77 -5.29
CA LEU A 4 -12.35 5.83 -6.19
C LEU A 4 -11.63 5.69 -7.54
N LEU A 5 -11.11 6.80 -8.08
CA LEU A 5 -10.34 6.79 -9.32
C LEU A 5 -9.02 6.04 -9.15
N LEU A 6 -8.33 6.27 -8.02
CA LEU A 6 -7.12 5.54 -7.67
C LEU A 6 -7.40 4.04 -7.57
N LYS A 7 -8.48 3.63 -6.88
CA LYS A 7 -8.87 2.22 -6.77
C LYS A 7 -9.05 1.58 -8.15
N ALA A 8 -9.87 2.18 -9.00
CA ALA A 8 -10.12 1.66 -10.34
C ALA A 8 -8.83 1.57 -11.17
N TRP A 9 -7.92 2.53 -11.04
CA TRP A 9 -6.64 2.52 -11.74
C TRP A 9 -5.70 1.41 -11.21
N LEU A 10 -5.60 1.25 -9.89
CA LEU A 10 -4.80 0.18 -9.26
C LEU A 10 -5.32 -1.22 -9.59
N GLU A 11 -6.63 -1.39 -9.76
CA GLU A 11 -7.22 -2.67 -10.16
C GLU A 11 -6.83 -3.11 -11.58
N ARG A 12 -6.30 -2.18 -12.39
CA ARG A 12 -5.79 -2.42 -13.75
C ARG A 12 -4.27 -2.44 -13.81
N THR A 13 -3.58 -2.49 -12.67
CA THR A 13 -2.12 -2.59 -12.65
C THR A 13 -1.67 -3.84 -13.42
N PRO A 14 -0.75 -3.71 -14.39
CA PRO A 14 -0.28 -4.85 -15.16
C PRO A 14 0.45 -5.87 -14.27
N GLY A 15 0.26 -7.16 -14.56
CA GLY A 15 0.90 -8.26 -13.84
C GLY A 15 0.02 -8.90 -12.76
N LEU A 16 -1.20 -8.40 -12.54
CA LEU A 16 -2.15 -8.99 -11.59
C LEU A 16 -2.95 -10.17 -12.17
N ASP A 17 -3.03 -10.31 -13.50
CA ASP A 17 -3.84 -11.31 -14.15
C ASP A 17 -3.23 -12.71 -14.01
N ALA A 18 -4.07 -13.70 -13.67
CA ALA A 18 -3.65 -15.08 -13.43
C ALA A 18 -3.14 -15.80 -14.70
N GLU A 19 -3.65 -15.42 -15.87
CA GLU A 19 -3.19 -15.96 -17.16
C GLU A 19 -1.86 -15.34 -17.64
N GLY A 20 -1.43 -14.25 -16.99
CA GLY A 20 -0.23 -13.49 -17.35
C GLY A 20 0.91 -13.75 -16.38
N PHE A 21 1.32 -12.70 -15.66
CA PHE A 21 2.37 -12.82 -14.65
C PHE A 21 1.90 -13.54 -13.40
N ASP A 22 0.62 -13.47 -13.04
CA ASP A 22 0.12 -13.95 -11.74
C ASP A 22 0.99 -13.51 -10.55
N PHE A 23 1.15 -12.18 -10.39
CA PHE A 23 1.92 -11.64 -9.27
C PHE A 23 1.45 -12.21 -7.93
N TRP A 24 0.14 -12.33 -7.73
CA TRP A 24 -0.41 -12.68 -6.42
C TRP A 24 -0.16 -14.14 -6.07
N GLY A 25 -0.41 -15.08 -6.99
CA GLY A 25 -0.17 -16.50 -6.76
C GLY A 25 1.32 -16.78 -6.55
N GLN A 26 2.20 -16.20 -7.38
CA GLN A 26 3.65 -16.35 -7.19
C GLN A 26 4.13 -15.74 -5.87
N PHE A 27 3.59 -14.59 -5.47
CA PHE A 27 3.96 -13.93 -4.23
C PHE A 27 3.55 -14.76 -3.01
N GLU A 28 2.35 -15.35 -3.01
CA GLU A 28 1.87 -16.23 -1.95
C GLU A 28 2.75 -17.47 -1.77
N VAL A 29 3.13 -18.11 -2.88
CA VAL A 29 4.04 -19.28 -2.87
C VAL A 29 5.40 -18.89 -2.31
N ASN A 30 5.98 -17.77 -2.76
CA ASN A 30 7.29 -17.34 -2.30
C ASN A 30 7.30 -16.93 -0.83
N VAL A 31 6.25 -16.25 -0.35
CA VAL A 31 6.14 -15.87 1.06
C VAL A 31 6.01 -17.12 1.93
N SER A 32 5.17 -18.09 1.52
CA SER A 32 5.01 -19.35 2.25
C SER A 32 6.33 -20.11 2.34
N LYS A 33 7.03 -20.25 1.23
CA LYS A 33 8.35 -20.89 1.18
C LYS A 33 9.39 -20.14 2.03
N GLY A 34 9.45 -18.82 1.92
CA GLY A 34 10.38 -18.00 2.70
C GLY A 34 10.14 -18.13 4.21
N LEU A 35 8.88 -18.18 4.63
CA LEU A 35 8.52 -18.42 6.03
C LEU A 35 8.94 -19.82 6.50
N GLU A 36 8.80 -20.85 5.67
CA GLU A 36 9.28 -22.20 5.99
C GLU A 36 10.80 -22.25 6.16
N GLU A 37 11.55 -21.58 5.29
CA GLU A 37 13.01 -21.48 5.37
C GLU A 37 13.45 -20.73 6.64
N GLU A 38 12.85 -19.59 6.94
CA GLU A 38 13.11 -18.83 8.18
C GLU A 38 12.77 -19.63 9.43
N PHE A 39 11.65 -20.36 9.43
CA PHE A 39 11.28 -21.23 10.54
C PHE A 39 12.35 -22.31 10.78
N ALA A 40 12.83 -22.96 9.71
CA ALA A 40 13.89 -23.97 9.82
C ALA A 40 15.19 -23.39 10.39
N LEU A 41 15.55 -22.16 10.02
CA LEU A 41 16.72 -21.46 10.56
C LEU A 41 16.59 -21.18 12.05
N VAL A 42 15.42 -20.70 12.50
CA VAL A 42 15.17 -20.45 13.92
C VAL A 42 15.11 -21.76 14.71
N GLN A 43 14.48 -22.79 14.14
CA GLN A 43 14.35 -24.10 14.80
C GLN A 43 15.70 -24.80 14.99
N ALA A 44 16.64 -24.63 14.05
CA ALA A 44 17.99 -25.19 14.11
C ALA A 44 18.89 -24.54 15.19
N LYS A 45 18.49 -23.39 15.77
CA LYS A 45 19.24 -22.76 16.87
C LYS A 45 19.21 -23.64 18.13
N PRO A 46 20.29 -23.62 18.94
CA PRO A 46 20.32 -24.34 20.22
C PRO A 46 19.21 -23.83 21.15
N GLU A 47 18.73 -24.70 22.03
CA GLU A 47 17.66 -24.38 22.96
C GLU A 47 18.09 -23.28 23.94
N SER A 48 17.35 -22.17 23.96
CA SER A 48 17.61 -21.00 24.80
C SER A 48 16.36 -20.13 24.90
N GLU A 49 16.31 -19.26 25.92
CA GLU A 49 15.27 -18.23 26.05
C GLU A 49 15.22 -17.32 24.80
N GLU A 50 16.38 -17.02 24.21
CA GLU A 50 16.47 -16.25 22.95
C GLU A 50 15.77 -16.97 21.78
N LYS A 51 15.87 -18.31 21.70
CA LYS A 51 15.18 -19.08 20.67
C LYS A 51 13.66 -19.01 20.83
N ASP A 52 13.16 -19.07 22.07
CA ASP A 52 11.73 -18.97 22.37
C ASP A 52 11.18 -17.59 21.95
N ASP A 53 11.92 -16.52 22.25
CA ASP A 53 11.59 -15.16 21.82
C ASP A 53 11.56 -15.04 20.29
N LEU A 54 12.56 -15.60 19.60
CA LEU A 54 12.62 -15.61 18.14
C LEU A 54 11.45 -16.39 17.51
N LEU A 55 11.06 -17.53 18.09
CA LEU A 55 9.91 -18.31 17.63
C LEU A 55 8.60 -17.55 17.83
N SER A 56 8.42 -16.88 18.97
CA SER A 56 7.26 -16.04 19.25
C SER A 56 7.13 -14.89 18.27
N GLU A 57 8.23 -14.20 17.98
CA GLU A 57 8.24 -13.09 17.02
C GLU A 57 8.01 -13.57 15.58
N PHE A 58 8.67 -14.67 15.19
CA PHE A 58 8.43 -15.31 13.90
C PHE A 58 6.96 -15.66 13.71
N GLN A 59 6.30 -16.23 14.73
CA GLN A 59 4.89 -16.61 14.64
C GLN A 59 3.99 -15.38 14.43
N LYS A 60 4.24 -14.26 15.12
CA LYS A 60 3.50 -13.01 14.88
C LYS A 60 3.72 -12.50 13.46
N GLN A 61 4.96 -12.49 12.98
CA GLN A 61 5.28 -12.02 11.63
C GLN A 61 4.62 -12.91 10.57
N LYS A 62 4.65 -14.23 10.76
CA LYS A 62 3.95 -15.21 9.92
C LYS A 62 2.46 -14.92 9.86
N ASP A 63 1.81 -14.75 11.02
CA ASP A 63 0.37 -14.49 11.07
C ASP A 63 0.00 -13.17 10.37
N VAL A 64 0.82 -12.13 10.54
CA VAL A 64 0.64 -10.84 9.86
C VAL A 64 0.78 -10.99 8.35
N LEU A 65 1.85 -11.63 7.86
CA LEU A 65 2.09 -11.82 6.43
C LEU A 65 1.03 -12.71 5.78
N LEU A 66 0.66 -13.83 6.41
CA LEU A 66 -0.36 -14.72 5.89
C LEU A 66 -1.75 -14.08 5.90
N SER A 67 -2.03 -13.16 6.83
CA SER A 67 -3.28 -12.40 6.83
C SER A 67 -3.50 -11.54 5.59
N LEU A 68 -2.44 -11.26 4.82
CA LEU A 68 -2.53 -10.56 3.55
C LEU A 68 -3.30 -11.36 2.48
N PHE A 69 -3.19 -12.68 2.51
CA PHE A 69 -3.80 -13.59 1.53
C PHE A 69 -5.25 -13.97 1.89
N ASP A 70 -5.74 -13.56 3.06
CA ASP A 70 -7.13 -13.75 3.47
C ASP A 70 -8.04 -12.61 2.95
N GLU A 71 -8.70 -12.87 1.82
CA GLU A 71 -9.64 -11.93 1.19
C GLU A 71 -10.86 -11.65 2.09
N LYS A 72 -11.37 -12.63 2.84
CA LYS A 72 -12.52 -12.42 3.74
C LYS A 72 -12.18 -11.49 4.88
N ARG A 73 -10.97 -11.63 5.45
CA ARG A 73 -10.45 -10.71 6.45
C ARG A 73 -10.29 -9.31 5.86
N HIS A 74 -9.83 -9.19 4.62
CA HIS A 74 -9.76 -7.90 3.93
C HIS A 74 -11.14 -7.23 3.80
N GLU A 75 -12.15 -7.97 3.33
CA GLU A 75 -13.54 -7.48 3.19
C GLU A 75 -14.13 -7.04 4.54
N HIS A 76 -13.86 -7.79 5.60
CA HIS A 76 -14.28 -7.42 6.95
C HIS A 76 -13.69 -6.09 7.40
N LEU A 77 -12.39 -5.88 7.20
CA LEU A 77 -11.70 -4.63 7.53
C LEU A 77 -12.18 -3.45 6.67
N LEU A 78 -12.53 -3.72 5.41
CA LEU A 78 -13.15 -2.74 4.53
C LEU A 78 -14.53 -2.32 5.05
N SER A 79 -15.35 -3.27 5.52
CA SER A 79 -16.68 -3.00 6.07
C SER A 79 -16.63 -2.13 7.34
N LYS A 80 -15.61 -2.32 8.19
CA LYS A 80 -15.36 -1.50 9.38
C LYS A 80 -14.75 -0.13 9.07
N GLY A 81 -14.28 0.07 7.85
CA GLY A 81 -13.56 1.27 7.46
C GLY A 81 -12.16 1.36 8.07
N GLU A 82 -11.55 0.23 8.41
CA GLU A 82 -10.13 0.13 8.76
C GLU A 82 -9.25 0.05 7.50
N ARG A 83 -9.82 -0.47 6.40
CA ARG A 83 -9.26 -0.36 5.04
C ARG A 83 -10.16 0.49 4.14
N ARG A 84 -9.63 0.93 3.00
CA ARG A 84 -10.28 1.82 2.02
C ARG A 84 -10.19 1.29 0.58
N LEU A 85 -9.05 0.71 0.20
CA LEU A 85 -8.78 0.08 -1.08
C LEU A 85 -9.50 -1.26 -1.18
N SER A 86 -9.89 -1.64 -2.39
CA SER A 86 -10.38 -2.99 -2.67
C SER A 86 -9.22 -3.98 -2.60
N TYR A 87 -9.52 -5.27 -2.50
CA TYR A 87 -8.48 -6.29 -2.43
C TYR A 87 -7.59 -6.26 -3.67
N LYS A 88 -8.19 -6.22 -4.86
CA LYS A 88 -7.45 -6.11 -6.13
C LYS A 88 -6.62 -4.81 -6.24
N ALA A 89 -7.13 -3.67 -5.78
CA ALA A 89 -6.35 -2.43 -5.73
C ALA A 89 -5.14 -2.53 -4.79
N LEU A 90 -5.28 -3.23 -3.65
CA LEU A 90 -4.18 -3.48 -2.72
C LEU A 90 -3.07 -4.30 -3.38
N LYS A 91 -3.44 -5.35 -4.14
CA LYS A 91 -2.49 -6.15 -4.93
C LYS A 91 -1.73 -5.27 -5.93
N GLY A 92 -2.44 -4.41 -6.65
CA GLY A 92 -1.86 -3.46 -7.61
C GLY A 92 -0.90 -2.45 -6.95
N ALA A 93 -1.22 -1.97 -5.76
CA ALA A 93 -0.35 -1.07 -5.02
C ALA A 93 0.93 -1.78 -4.55
N LEU A 94 0.84 -3.03 -4.07
CA LEU A 94 2.01 -3.85 -3.73
C LEU A 94 2.89 -4.15 -4.95
N MET A 95 2.28 -4.45 -6.10
CA MET A 95 3.00 -4.64 -7.37
C MET A 95 3.84 -3.39 -7.70
N ILE A 96 3.24 -2.20 -7.68
CA ILE A 96 3.97 -0.94 -7.91
C ILE A 96 5.08 -0.75 -6.88
N TYR A 97 4.84 -1.10 -5.61
CA TYR A 97 5.82 -0.93 -4.53
C TYR A 97 7.06 -1.82 -4.70
N PHE A 98 6.86 -3.09 -5.06
CA PHE A 98 7.95 -4.05 -5.23
C PHE A 98 8.73 -3.83 -6.53
N TYR A 99 8.05 -3.47 -7.62
CA TYR A 99 8.66 -3.28 -8.93
C TYR A 99 8.85 -1.80 -9.30
N ARG A 100 8.96 -0.91 -8.32
CA ARG A 100 9.09 0.55 -8.50
C ARG A 100 10.26 1.02 -9.38
N GLU A 101 11.27 0.17 -9.56
CA GLU A 101 12.45 0.48 -10.39
C GLU A 101 12.16 0.25 -11.89
N GLU A 102 11.12 -0.54 -12.22
CA GLU A 102 10.69 -0.78 -13.60
C GLU A 102 10.17 0.51 -14.25
N PRO A 103 10.54 0.84 -15.51
CA PRO A 103 10.22 2.14 -16.11
C PRO A 103 8.74 2.51 -16.06
N ARG A 104 7.85 1.55 -16.34
CA ARG A 104 6.39 1.79 -16.28
C ARG A 104 5.85 1.99 -14.86
N PHE A 105 6.59 1.64 -13.81
CA PHE A 105 6.18 1.80 -12.41
C PHE A 105 6.89 2.95 -11.67
N GLN A 106 7.90 3.59 -12.25
CA GLN A 106 8.60 4.72 -11.62
C GLN A 106 7.63 5.89 -11.32
N VAL A 107 6.90 6.38 -12.32
CA VAL A 107 5.92 7.47 -12.13
C VAL A 107 4.71 7.02 -11.29
N PRO A 108 4.12 5.82 -11.50
CA PRO A 108 3.14 5.25 -10.58
C PRO A 108 3.57 5.24 -9.12
N PHE A 109 4.81 4.86 -8.82
CA PHE A 109 5.34 4.87 -7.46
C PHE A 109 5.41 6.29 -6.91
N GLN A 110 5.92 7.26 -7.68
CA GLN A 110 5.93 8.67 -7.29
C GLN A 110 4.53 9.23 -7.01
N LEU A 111 3.52 8.80 -7.78
CA LEU A 111 2.12 9.16 -7.52
C LEU A 111 1.66 8.61 -6.17
N LEU A 112 1.90 7.32 -5.88
CA LEU A 112 1.53 6.74 -4.58
C LEU A 112 2.23 7.44 -3.40
N THR A 113 3.51 7.79 -3.56
CA THR A 113 4.25 8.59 -2.57
C THR A 113 3.62 9.96 -2.37
N SER A 114 3.30 10.66 -3.46
CA SER A 114 2.68 12.00 -3.39
C SER A 114 1.32 11.96 -2.70
N LEU A 115 0.52 10.90 -2.90
CA LEU A 115 -0.76 10.73 -2.22
C LEU A 115 -0.60 10.50 -0.71
N MET A 116 0.42 9.75 -0.29
CA MET A 116 0.77 9.64 1.14
C MET A 116 1.23 10.99 1.69
N ASP A 117 2.06 11.74 0.96
CA ASP A 117 2.52 13.07 1.37
C ASP A 117 1.35 14.04 1.57
N LEU A 118 0.33 13.99 0.72
CA LEU A 118 -0.90 14.80 0.90
C LEU A 118 -1.61 14.48 2.21
N ASP A 119 -1.81 13.21 2.56
CA ASP A 119 -2.43 12.82 3.84
C ASP A 119 -1.60 13.28 5.06
N VAL A 120 -0.27 13.18 4.95
CA VAL A 120 0.66 13.67 5.98
C VAL A 120 0.55 15.19 6.13
N LEU A 121 0.58 15.94 5.02
CA LEU A 121 0.47 17.40 5.04
C LEU A 121 -0.87 17.87 5.58
N MET A 122 -1.97 17.21 5.23
CA MET A 122 -3.29 17.50 5.78
C MET A 122 -3.35 17.25 7.29
N THR A 123 -2.75 16.15 7.77
CA THR A 123 -2.69 15.85 9.20
C THR A 123 -1.82 16.87 9.95
N LYS A 124 -0.68 17.26 9.38
CA LYS A 124 0.19 18.32 9.93
C LYS A 124 -0.52 19.66 10.01
N TRP A 125 -1.27 20.05 8.98
CA TRP A 125 -2.08 21.26 9.01
C TRP A 125 -3.12 21.22 10.14
N ARG A 126 -3.85 20.10 10.29
CA ARG A 126 -4.82 19.92 11.38
C ARG A 126 -4.15 20.07 12.75
N TYR A 127 -2.98 19.47 12.93
CA TYR A 127 -2.24 19.55 14.18
C TYR A 127 -1.75 20.96 14.49
N ASN A 128 -1.16 21.67 13.50
CA ASN A 128 -0.75 23.07 13.67
C ASN A 128 -1.93 23.97 14.04
N HIS A 129 -3.09 23.74 13.40
CA HIS A 129 -4.32 24.43 13.74
C HIS A 129 -4.78 24.14 15.18
N VAL A 130 -4.72 22.87 15.62
CA VAL A 130 -4.99 22.48 17.02
C VAL A 130 -4.08 23.23 18.01
N CYS A 131 -2.77 23.29 17.74
CA CYS A 131 -1.82 24.01 18.60
C CYS A 131 -2.14 25.51 18.69
N MET A 132 -2.46 26.14 17.56
CA MET A 132 -2.86 27.55 17.53
C MET A 132 -4.14 27.77 18.35
N VAL A 133 -5.16 26.94 18.16
CA VAL A 133 -6.45 27.07 18.88
C VAL A 133 -6.27 26.86 20.38
N HIS A 134 -5.46 25.88 20.80
CA HIS A 134 -5.17 25.67 22.21
C HIS A 134 -4.56 26.92 22.86
N ARG A 135 -3.66 27.62 22.15
CA ARG A 135 -3.09 28.90 22.63
C ARG A 135 -4.13 30.02 22.71
N MET A 136 -5.06 30.10 21.75
CA MET A 136 -6.02 31.21 21.66
C MET A 136 -7.19 31.08 22.64
N ILE A 137 -7.75 29.89 22.78
CA ILE A 137 -8.98 29.68 23.55
C ILE A 137 -8.84 28.70 24.72
N GLY A 138 -7.68 28.05 24.89
CA GLY A 138 -7.47 27.05 25.93
C GLY A 138 -8.48 25.91 25.81
N SER A 139 -9.19 25.64 26.91
CA SER A 139 -10.27 24.64 26.99
C SER A 139 -11.67 25.19 26.74
N LYS A 140 -11.80 26.45 26.28
CA LYS A 140 -13.11 27.05 26.01
C LYS A 140 -13.79 26.40 24.80
N ALA A 141 -15.13 26.37 24.83
CA ALA A 141 -15.93 25.96 23.69
C ALA A 141 -15.70 26.87 22.48
N GLY A 142 -15.77 26.30 21.28
CA GLY A 142 -15.65 27.05 20.04
C GLY A 142 -16.93 27.83 19.74
N THR A 143 -16.79 28.96 19.05
CA THR A 143 -17.95 29.77 18.60
C THR A 143 -18.87 29.02 17.64
N GLY A 144 -18.36 27.99 16.96
CA GLY A 144 -19.15 27.07 16.13
C GLY A 144 -19.90 25.97 16.91
N GLY A 145 -19.98 26.05 18.24
CA GLY A 145 -20.73 25.10 19.08
C GLY A 145 -20.01 23.79 19.41
N SER A 146 -18.77 23.60 18.95
CA SER A 146 -17.95 22.44 19.30
C SER A 146 -17.24 22.62 20.66
N SER A 147 -16.67 21.55 21.20
CA SER A 147 -15.77 21.60 22.36
C SER A 147 -14.42 22.30 22.10
N GLY A 148 -14.28 22.98 20.95
CA GLY A 148 -13.10 23.76 20.59
C GLY A 148 -11.88 22.87 20.37
N TYR A 149 -10.86 23.04 21.21
CA TYR A 149 -9.60 22.30 21.15
C TYR A 149 -9.79 20.78 21.12
N GLN A 150 -10.66 20.23 21.98
CA GLN A 150 -10.81 18.77 22.11
C GLN A 150 -11.42 18.13 20.85
N TYR A 151 -12.39 18.82 20.22
CA TYR A 151 -12.94 18.40 18.93
C TYR A 151 -11.85 18.42 17.84
N LEU A 152 -11.09 19.51 17.71
CA LEU A 152 -10.06 19.59 16.67
C LEU A 152 -8.97 18.54 16.87
N ARG A 153 -8.59 18.25 18.12
CA ARG A 153 -7.64 17.20 18.46
C ARG A 153 -8.11 15.82 18.01
N SER A 154 -9.41 15.51 18.12
CA SER A 154 -9.94 14.22 17.64
C SER A 154 -9.90 14.08 16.12
N THR A 155 -9.78 15.20 15.37
CA THR A 155 -9.60 15.17 13.91
C THR A 155 -8.19 14.83 13.46
N VAL A 156 -7.20 14.85 14.38
CA VAL A 156 -5.83 14.39 14.13
C VAL A 156 -5.79 12.89 14.38
N SER A 157 -6.44 12.13 13.50
CA SER A 157 -6.61 10.69 13.59
C SER A 157 -6.62 10.05 12.21
N ASP A 158 -6.20 8.79 12.12
CA ASP A 158 -6.17 8.00 10.88
C ASP A 158 -7.55 7.82 10.26
N ARG A 159 -8.64 8.07 11.00
CA ARG A 159 -9.99 8.18 10.46
C ARG A 159 -10.07 9.15 9.26
N TYR A 160 -9.27 10.22 9.29
CA TYR A 160 -9.25 11.26 8.26
C TYR A 160 -8.16 11.07 7.21
N LYS A 161 -7.31 10.03 7.32
CA LYS A 161 -6.35 9.67 6.27
C LYS A 161 -7.08 8.87 5.20
N VAL A 162 -7.09 9.41 3.97
CA VAL A 162 -7.84 8.82 2.87
C VAL A 162 -7.12 7.59 2.29
N PHE A 163 -5.79 7.65 2.24
CA PHE A 163 -4.89 6.64 1.66
C PHE A 163 -4.16 5.85 2.74
N VAL A 164 -4.80 5.62 3.90
CA VAL A 164 -4.23 4.88 5.04
C VAL A 164 -3.65 3.51 4.65
N ASP A 165 -4.27 2.83 3.68
CA ASP A 165 -3.80 1.53 3.21
C ASP A 165 -2.39 1.59 2.61
N LEU A 166 -2.03 2.69 1.92
CA LEU A 166 -0.69 2.84 1.34
C LEU A 166 0.40 2.88 2.41
N PHE A 167 0.12 3.47 3.58
CA PHE A 167 1.02 3.42 4.73
C PHE A 167 1.12 2.00 5.30
N ASN A 168 -0.03 1.33 5.43
CA ASN A 168 -0.11 -0.03 5.96
C ASN A 168 0.49 -1.10 5.03
N LEU A 169 0.78 -0.78 3.76
CA LEU A 169 1.53 -1.67 2.87
C LEU A 169 2.93 -1.99 3.42
N SER A 170 3.53 -1.05 4.17
CA SER A 170 4.85 -1.24 4.78
C SER A 170 4.90 -2.45 5.72
N THR A 171 3.76 -2.83 6.31
CA THR A 171 3.60 -4.02 7.15
C THR A 171 3.85 -5.32 6.39
N PHE A 172 3.67 -5.33 5.07
CA PHE A 172 3.76 -6.52 4.22
C PHE A 172 5.03 -6.56 3.37
N LEU A 173 6.03 -5.73 3.69
CA LEU A 173 7.31 -5.77 3.00
C LEU A 173 8.09 -7.01 3.40
N VAL A 174 8.66 -7.68 2.41
CA VAL A 174 9.43 -8.91 2.57
C VAL A 174 10.84 -8.76 1.98
N PRO A 175 11.79 -9.64 2.32
CA PRO A 175 13.11 -9.66 1.69
C PRO A 175 13.04 -9.69 0.16
N ARG A 176 13.94 -8.99 -0.52
CA ARG A 176 13.92 -8.85 -1.99
C ARG A 176 13.92 -10.19 -2.74
N HIS A 177 14.53 -11.22 -2.17
CA HIS A 177 14.62 -12.54 -2.81
C HIS A 177 13.28 -13.32 -2.75
N TRP A 178 12.31 -12.89 -1.93
CA TRP A 178 10.95 -13.47 -1.90
C TRP A 178 10.05 -12.84 -2.95
N ILE A 179 10.42 -11.67 -3.48
CA ILE A 179 9.64 -11.00 -4.52
C ILE A 179 9.72 -11.84 -5.81
N PRO A 180 8.59 -12.17 -6.47
CA PRO A 180 8.58 -12.94 -7.70
C PRO A 180 9.50 -12.32 -8.76
N LYS A 181 10.32 -13.15 -9.40
CA LYS A 181 11.23 -12.66 -10.43
C LYS A 181 10.46 -12.42 -11.72
N MET A 182 10.74 -11.30 -12.38
CA MET A 182 10.17 -11.00 -13.69
C MET A 182 10.78 -11.92 -14.76
N ASN A 183 9.93 -12.49 -15.62
CA ASN A 183 10.42 -13.14 -16.82
C ASN A 183 10.83 -12.08 -17.88
N PRO A 184 11.70 -12.42 -18.85
CA PRO A 184 12.13 -11.45 -19.88
C PRO A 184 10.98 -10.85 -20.70
N THR A 185 9.91 -11.63 -20.92
CA THR A 185 8.72 -11.20 -21.67
C THR A 185 7.97 -10.07 -20.97
N ILE A 186 7.77 -10.17 -19.67
CA ILE A 186 7.09 -9.18 -18.84
C ILE A 186 7.98 -7.99 -18.58
N HIS A 187 9.29 -8.20 -18.40
CA HIS A 187 10.25 -7.11 -18.31
C HIS A 187 10.20 -6.23 -19.57
N LYS A 188 10.11 -6.83 -20.77
CA LYS A 188 9.92 -6.06 -22.02
C LYS A 188 8.59 -5.31 -22.06
N PHE A 189 7.50 -5.90 -21.57
CA PHE A 189 6.20 -5.22 -21.48
C PHE A 189 6.22 -4.03 -20.51
N LEU A 190 6.94 -4.13 -19.40
CA LEU A 190 7.11 -3.03 -18.45
C LEU A 190 8.10 -1.95 -18.91
N TYR A 191 8.91 -2.26 -19.92
CA TYR A 191 9.85 -1.31 -20.53
C TYR A 191 9.26 -0.58 -21.74
N THR A 192 8.43 -1.26 -22.52
CA THR A 192 7.87 -0.70 -23.77
C THR A 192 6.66 0.16 -23.43
N ALA A 193 6.87 1.46 -23.27
CA ALA A 193 5.79 2.41 -23.48
C ALA A 193 5.58 2.48 -24.99
N GLU A 194 4.59 1.76 -25.53
CA GLU A 194 4.18 1.99 -26.92
C GLU A 194 3.78 3.46 -27.04
N TYR A 195 4.58 4.19 -27.80
CA TYR A 195 4.39 5.59 -28.10
C TYR A 195 3.20 5.68 -29.06
N CYS A 196 1.98 5.66 -28.51
CA CYS A 196 0.77 5.82 -29.29
C CYS A 196 0.59 7.32 -29.58
N ASP A 197 1.45 7.85 -30.45
CA ASP A 197 1.32 9.20 -30.97
C ASP A 197 0.24 9.18 -32.06
N SER A 198 -1.01 9.26 -31.62
CA SER A 198 -2.19 9.35 -32.50
C SER A 198 -2.25 10.66 -33.32
N SER A 199 -1.21 11.49 -33.28
CA SER A 199 -1.22 12.82 -33.92
C SER A 199 -0.62 12.89 -35.33
N TYR A 200 -0.09 11.79 -35.89
CA TYR A 200 0.63 11.84 -37.19
C TYR A 200 -0.10 11.25 -38.40
N PHE A 201 -1.33 10.76 -38.28
CA PHE A 201 -2.10 10.18 -39.40
C PHE A 201 -3.28 11.06 -39.88
N SER A 202 -3.14 12.39 -39.82
CA SER A 202 -4.16 13.30 -40.37
C SER A 202 -3.54 14.41 -41.20
N SER A 203 -2.95 14.04 -42.35
CA SER A 203 -2.83 14.91 -43.51
C SER A 203 -2.21 14.16 -44.69
N GLU A 204 -3.00 13.39 -45.40
CA GLU A 204 -2.77 13.06 -46.82
C GLU A 204 -4.08 12.45 -47.35
N ASP A 205 -4.96 13.33 -47.84
CA ASP A 205 -5.87 13.09 -48.97
C ASP A 205 -6.80 14.32 -49.09
N SER A 206 -6.32 15.31 -49.83
CA SER A 206 -7.15 16.34 -50.46
C SER A 206 -6.41 16.86 -51.70
N ASP A 207 -7.01 16.54 -52.85
CA ASP A 207 -6.82 17.03 -54.24
C ASP A 207 -6.06 16.11 -55.21
#